data_AF-A0A142JRA4-F1
#
_entry.id   AF-A0A142JRA4-F1
#
_cell.length_a   1.000
_cell.length_b   1.000
_cell.length_c   1.000
_cell.angle_alpha   90.00
_cell.angle_beta   90.00
_cell.angle_gamma   90.00
#
_symmetry.space_group_name_H-M   'P 1'
#
loop_
_entity.id
_entity.type
_entity.pdbx_description
1 polymer ?
#
loop_
_entity_poly.entity_id
_entity_poly.type
_entity_poly.pdbx_seq_one_letter_code
_entity_poly.pdbx_strand_id
1 'polypeptide(L)' 'MVEIALGSTELQAAAVGLVTGLLYTAVRAPIPAPNVLGGIFAIFGTFAGFVLVAAMRGQLLIG' A
#
# COMPACT_ATOMS: atom_id res chain seq x y z
N MET A 1 14.62 12.09 7.62
CA MET A 1 13.48 12.83 7.06
C MET A 1 12.82 11.88 6.08
N VAL A 2 11.59 11.46 6.36
CA VAL A 2 10.81 10.59 5.47
C VAL A 2 9.86 11.52 4.73
N GLU A 3 10.06 11.62 3.43
CA GLU A 3 9.17 12.35 2.54
C GLU A 3 8.02 11.41 2.17
N ILE A 4 6.81 11.79 2.59
CA ILE A 4 5.59 11.15 2.12
C ILE A 4 4.96 12.11 1.14
N ALA A 5 5.23 11.86 -0.14
CA ALA A 5 4.64 12.63 -1.22
C ALA A 5 3.42 11.92 -1.79
N LEU A 6 2.38 12.69 -2.08
CA LEU A 6 1.26 12.23 -2.92
C LEU A 6 1.47 12.77 -4.33
N GLY A 7 2.34 12.10 -5.09
CA GLY A 7 2.72 12.47 -6.44
C GLY A 7 2.10 11.58 -7.51
N SER A 8 2.56 11.80 -8.75
CA SER A 8 2.13 11.01 -9.90
C SER A 8 2.54 9.54 -9.77
N THR A 9 3.71 9.27 -9.19
CA THR A 9 4.27 7.93 -8.99
C THR A 9 3.43 7.08 -8.04
N GLU A 10 2.99 7.64 -6.92
CA GLU A 10 2.22 6.93 -5.90
C GLU A 10 0.81 6.62 -6.41
N LEU A 11 0.21 7.57 -7.14
CA LEU A 11 -1.06 7.35 -7.81
C LEU A 11 -0.96 6.27 -8.89
N GLN A 12 0.12 6.27 -9.68
CA GLN A 12 0.39 5.22 -10.67
C GLN A 12 0.62 3.86 -10.00
N ALA A 13 1.38 3.80 -8.91
CA ALA A 13 1.61 2.56 -8.16
C ALA A 13 0.30 2.00 -7.57
N ALA A 14 -0.55 2.86 -7.01
CA ALA A 14 -1.88 2.49 -6.54
C ALA A 14 -2.76 1.97 -7.68
N ALA A 15 -2.76 2.64 -8.83
CA ALA A 15 -3.50 2.22 -10.01
C ALA A 15 -3.01 0.86 -10.55
N VAL A 16 -1.69 0.65 -10.63
CA VAL A 16 -1.11 -0.63 -11.05
C VAL A 16 -1.49 -1.74 -10.09
N GLY A 17 -1.41 -1.51 -8.78
CA GLY A 17 -1.83 -2.48 -7.76
C GLY A 17 -3.31 -2.84 -7.87
N LEU A 18 -4.18 -1.85 -8.08
CA LEU A 18 -5.62 -2.04 -8.26
C LEU A 18 -5.93 -2.83 -9.54
N VAL A 19 -5.34 -2.43 -10.68
CA VAL A 19 -5.55 -3.12 -11.97
C VAL A 19 -5.05 -4.56 -11.89
N THR A 20 -3.88 -4.78 -11.30
CA THR A 20 -3.31 -6.12 -11.12
C THR A 20 -4.22 -6.98 -10.24
N GLY A 21 -4.70 -6.44 -9.11
CA GLY A 21 -5.63 -7.13 -8.22
C GLY A 21 -6.95 -7.49 -8.92
N LEU A 22 -7.50 -6.56 -9.72
CA LEU A 22 -8.72 -6.80 -10.50
C LEU A 22 -8.52 -7.90 -11.55
N LEU A 23 -7.40 -7.86 -12.29
CA LEU A 23 -7.10 -8.87 -13.30
C LEU A 23 -6.99 -10.27 -12.70
N TYR A 24 -6.21 -10.43 -11.63
CA TYR A 24 -6.05 -11.71 -10.94
C TYR A 24 -7.36 -12.24 -10.36
N THR A 25 -8.20 -11.35 -9.82
CA THR A 25 -9.54 -11.69 -9.31
C THR A 25 -10.48 -12.11 -10.44
N ALA A 26 -10.47 -11.37 -11.56
CA ALA A 26 -11.34 -11.61 -12.71
C ALA A 26 -11.06 -12.96 -13.38
N VAL A 27 -9.79 -13.32 -13.57
CA VAL A 27 -9.41 -14.59 -14.20
C VAL A 27 -9.36 -15.76 -13.22
N ARG A 28 -9.65 -15.53 -11.93
CA ARG A 28 -9.56 -16.52 -10.84
C ARG A 28 -8.25 -17.31 -10.89
N ALA A 29 -7.15 -16.61 -11.18
CA ALA A 29 -5.85 -17.26 -11.27
C ALA A 29 -5.59 -18.01 -9.96
N PRO A 30 -5.12 -19.27 -10.00
CA PRO A 30 -4.71 -19.99 -8.80
C PRO A 30 -3.42 -19.36 -8.28
N ILE A 31 -3.56 -18.31 -7.48
CA ILE A 31 -2.47 -17.71 -6.72
C ILE A 31 -2.47 -18.36 -5.34
N PRO A 32 -1.34 -18.90 -4.85
CA PRO A 32 -1.19 -19.36 -3.48
C PRO A 32 -1.17 -18.14 -2.53
N ALA A 33 -2.33 -17.50 -2.35
CA ALA A 33 -2.53 -16.33 -1.51
C ALA A 33 -3.46 -16.71 -0.35
N PRO A 34 -2.94 -16.90 0.88
CA PRO A 34 -3.79 -17.02 2.06
C PRO A 34 -4.58 -15.72 2.26
N ASN A 35 -5.76 -15.81 2.91
CA ASN A 35 -6.74 -14.72 3.15
C ASN A 35 -6.37 -13.33 2.59
N VAL A 36 -6.97 -12.99 1.44
CA VAL A 36 -6.74 -11.74 0.70
C VAL A 36 -6.99 -10.50 1.58
N LEU A 37 -8.02 -10.54 2.43
CA LEU A 37 -8.38 -9.41 3.28
C LEU A 37 -7.36 -9.20 4.42
N GLY A 38 -6.87 -10.30 5.00
CA GLY A 38 -5.83 -10.28 6.04
C GLY A 38 -4.50 -9.73 5.50
N GLY A 39 -4.12 -10.13 4.29
CA GLY A 39 -2.93 -9.61 3.61
C GLY A 39 -3.03 -8.11 3.31
N ILE A 40 -4.18 -7.64 2.82
CA ILE A 40 -4.43 -6.21 2.58
C ILE A 40 -4.32 -5.43 3.89
N PHE A 41 -5.00 -5.86 4.95
CA PHE A 41 -4.93 -5.16 6.25
C PHE A 41 -3.53 -5.17 6.86
N ALA A 42 -2.74 -6.23 6.65
CA ALA A 42 -1.35 -6.25 7.09
C ALA A 42 -0.52 -5.16 6.39
N ILE A 43 -0.63 -5.05 5.05
CA ILE A 43 0.09 -4.02 4.27
C ILE A 43 -0.30 -2.61 4.72
N PHE A 44 -1.61 -2.33 4.82
CA PHE A 44 -2.10 -1.04 5.29
C PHE A 44 -1.67 -0.73 6.73
N GLY A 45 -1.76 -1.73 7.63
CA GLY A 45 -1.36 -1.60 9.02
C GLY A 45 0.13 -1.33 9.19
N THR A 46 0.99 -2.03 8.44
CA THR A 46 2.45 -1.80 8.45
C THR A 46 2.77 -0.39 7.95
N PHE A 47 2.16 0.07 6.86
CA PHE A 47 2.37 1.42 6.37
C PHE A 47 1.86 2.47 7.38
N ALA A 48 0.65 2.32 7.91
CA ALA A 48 0.10 3.22 8.92
C ALA A 48 0.98 3.30 10.19
N GLY A 49 1.48 2.15 10.66
CA GLY A 49 2.41 2.10 11.79
C GLY A 49 3.74 2.82 11.49
N PHE A 50 4.28 2.64 10.28
CA PHE A 50 5.46 3.38 9.82
C PHE A 50 5.23 4.89 9.81
N VAL A 51 4.10 5.36 9.25
CA VAL A 51 3.72 6.78 9.24
C VAL A 51 3.57 7.33 10.65
N LEU A 52 2.91 6.60 11.55
CA LEU A 52 2.70 7.00 12.93
C LEU A 52 4.02 7.17 13.68
N VAL A 53 4.95 6.21 13.54
CA VAL A 53 6.29 6.32 14.15
C VAL A 53 7.08 7.47 13.54
N ALA A 54 7.01 7.67 12.23
CA ALA A 54 7.65 8.81 11.56
C ALA A 54 7.08 10.15 12.06
N ALA A 55 5.78 10.22 12.34
CA ALA A 55 5.11 11.37 12.93
C ALA A 55 5.62 11.66 14.35
N MET A 56 5.65 10.64 15.21
CA MET A 56 6.13 10.76 16.59
C MET A 56 7.58 11.23 16.67
N ARG A 57 8.40 10.87 15.68
CA ARG A 57 9.81 11.28 15.60
C ARG A 57 10.02 12.65 14.95
N GLY A 58 8.94 13.34 14.53
CA GLY A 58 9.03 14.62 13.82
C GLY A 58 9.75 14.53 12.48
N GLN A 59 9.72 13.35 11.83
CA GLN A 59 10.46 13.07 10.61
C GLN A 59 9.60 13.18 9.34
N LEU A 60 8.31 13.51 9.48
CA LEU A 60 7.38 13.65 8.37
C LEU A 60 7.60 14.98 7.65
N LEU A 61 7.92 14.88 6.36
CA LEU A 61 7.59 15.92 5.40
C LEU A 61 6.40 15.45 4.59
N ILE A 62 5.40 16.31 4.48
CA ILE A 62 4.30 16.13 3.54
C ILE A 62 4.62 17.02 2.34
N GLY A 63 4.79 16.41 1.18
CA GLY A 63 5.19 17.03 -0.09
C GLY A 63 4.21 16.76 -1.22
#